data_AF-A0A8J3M2A5-F1
#
_entry.id   AF-A0A8J3M2A5-F1
#
_cell.length_a   1.000
_cell.length_b   1.000
_cell.length_c   1.000
_cell.angle_alpha   90.00
_cell.angle_beta   90.00
_cell.angle_gamma   90.00
#
_symmetry.space_group_name_H-M   'P 1'
#
loop_
_entity.id
_entity.type
_entity.pdbx_description
1 polymer ?
#
loop_
_entity_poly.entity_id
_entity_poly.type
_entity_poly.pdbx_seq_one_letter_code
_entity_poly.pdbx_strand_id
1 'polypeptide(L)'
;MSVGSVILRVALLLGIGAGLGSILGSIFTGDWIYTIVWAVGIPVVLTVAGVLGSRRRRQGVLTAPGRVPGIIGSTRVQPVPTEAVLNPEPTAVPATGATLNGEPLDPAVLAKMPEPRPRGTVPLWSRALAIILVLVGGALVLIPAYRTIGWTVTNIAQGRWDGNDMRTGLHQQEAIDDLAAVIGSYDFVAVNFYDSYVLVEAPTSVGATTTDTYQWRYGRAGREGPYSGVVNGLFDASRIDFSIVADLVARSKADTGWSDFTGFYPSVRANDEGEPEILVSLSNDYYSASYTYTIQGDLIEKYGTGLD
;
A
#
# COMPACT_ATOMS: atom_id res chain seq x y z
N MET A 1 22.98 -0.78 30.07
CA MET A 1 21.60 -1.19 29.75
C MET A 1 21.53 -2.68 30.03
N SER A 2 20.67 -3.12 30.95
CA SER A 2 20.47 -4.55 31.18
C SER A 2 19.79 -5.16 29.95
N VAL A 3 20.07 -6.43 29.69
CA VAL A 3 19.44 -7.20 28.60
C VAL A 3 17.91 -7.13 28.73
N GLY A 4 17.38 -7.16 29.95
CA GLY A 4 15.94 -7.00 30.23
C GLY A 4 15.35 -5.68 29.75
N SER A 5 16.09 -4.56 29.84
CA SER A 5 15.62 -3.26 29.34
C SER A 5 15.53 -3.20 27.82
N VAL A 6 16.34 -3.96 27.08
CA VAL A 6 16.28 -4.04 25.62
C VAL A 6 15.08 -4.87 25.19
N ILE A 7 14.91 -6.04 25.81
CA ILE A 7 13.81 -6.97 25.52
C ILE A 7 12.46 -6.29 25.75
N LEU A 8 12.29 -5.59 26.88
CA LEU A 8 11.04 -4.89 27.20
C LEU A 8 10.69 -3.80 26.17
N ARG A 9 11.70 -3.06 25.67
CA ARG A 9 11.47 -2.01 24.66
C ARG A 9 11.10 -2.58 23.30
N VAL A 10 11.72 -3.69 22.90
CA VAL A 10 11.37 -4.38 21.65
C VAL A 10 9.96 -4.94 21.74
N ALA A 11 9.61 -5.62 22.84
CA ALA A 11 8.27 -6.15 23.05
C ALA A 11 7.19 -5.04 23.02
N LEU A 12 7.46 -3.88 23.65
CA LEU A 12 6.55 -2.74 23.62
C LEU A 12 6.37 -2.16 22.21
N LEU A 13 7.46 -2.02 21.43
CA LEU A 13 7.40 -1.52 20.05
C LEU A 13 6.68 -2.48 19.12
N LEU A 14 6.87 -3.79 19.30
CA LEU A 14 6.15 -4.82 18.57
C LEU A 14 4.65 -4.76 18.89
N GLY A 15 4.28 -4.64 20.16
CA GLY A 15 2.87 -4.54 20.58
C GLY A 15 2.16 -3.29 20.05
N ILE A 16 2.80 -2.12 20.14
CA ILE A 16 2.24 -0.86 19.62
C ILE A 16 2.14 -0.91 18.09
N GLY A 17 3.17 -1.42 17.41
CA GLY A 17 3.16 -1.55 15.96
C GLY A 17 2.11 -2.54 15.46
N ALA A 18 1.91 -3.67 16.14
CA ALA A 18 0.88 -4.64 15.80
C ALA A 18 -0.53 -4.08 15.98
N GLY A 19 -0.76 -3.33 17.06
CA GLY A 19 -2.05 -2.65 17.30
C GLY A 19 -2.35 -1.58 16.26
N LEU A 20 -1.41 -0.67 16.00
CA LEU A 20 -1.59 0.40 15.00
C LEU A 20 -1.69 -0.16 13.58
N GLY A 21 -0.88 -1.15 13.22
CA GLY A 21 -0.93 -1.78 11.91
C GLY A 21 -2.21 -2.56 11.67
N SER A 22 -2.76 -3.19 12.70
CA SER A 22 -4.07 -3.88 12.59
C SER A 22 -5.21 -2.88 12.36
N ILE A 23 -5.22 -1.77 13.11
CA ILE A 23 -6.24 -0.72 12.97
C ILE A 23 -6.17 -0.04 11.59
N LEU A 24 -4.95 0.26 11.12
CA LEU A 24 -4.77 0.88 9.81
C LEU A 24 -5.14 -0.10 8.69
N GLY A 25 -4.71 -1.36 8.77
CA GLY A 25 -5.06 -2.36 7.77
C GLY A 25 -6.57 -2.60 7.69
N SER A 26 -7.27 -2.70 8.83
CA SER A 26 -8.72 -2.92 8.80
C SER A 26 -9.49 -1.72 8.24
N ILE A 27 -9.08 -0.50 8.58
CA ILE A 27 -9.72 0.74 8.10
C ILE A 27 -9.51 0.95 6.60
N PHE A 28 -8.29 0.75 6.11
CA PHE A 28 -7.95 1.11 4.73
C PHE A 28 -8.32 0.05 3.69
N THR A 29 -8.34 -1.23 4.06
CA THR A 29 -8.51 -2.30 3.06
C THR A 29 -9.72 -3.19 3.31
N GLY A 30 -10.29 -3.24 4.51
CA GLY A 30 -11.38 -4.15 4.88
C GLY A 30 -11.03 -5.65 4.84
N ASP A 31 -9.85 -6.00 4.32
CA ASP A 31 -9.34 -7.36 4.20
C ASP A 31 -8.36 -7.68 5.36
N TRP A 32 -8.58 -8.83 5.98
CA TRP A 32 -7.80 -9.32 7.12
C TRP A 32 -6.34 -9.65 6.75
N ILE A 33 -6.06 -10.01 5.49
CA ILE A 33 -4.70 -10.30 5.03
C ILE A 33 -3.82 -9.05 5.14
N TYR A 34 -4.36 -7.91 4.71
CA TYR A 34 -3.67 -6.62 4.81
C TYR A 34 -3.54 -6.14 6.26
N THR A 35 -4.52 -6.45 7.11
CA THR A 35 -4.42 -6.24 8.56
C THR A 35 -3.19 -6.93 9.14
N ILE A 36 -2.92 -8.19 8.77
CA ILE A 36 -1.72 -8.93 9.21
C ILE A 36 -0.44 -8.29 8.64
N VAL A 37 -0.45 -7.96 7.35
CA VAL A 37 0.69 -7.34 6.67
C VAL A 37 1.10 -6.04 7.35
N TRP A 38 0.16 -5.13 7.61
CA TRP A 38 0.43 -3.84 8.25
C TRP A 38 0.80 -4.00 9.72
N ALA A 39 0.17 -4.95 10.42
CA ALA A 39 0.50 -5.30 11.81
C ALA A 39 1.92 -5.83 11.97
N VAL A 40 2.51 -6.45 10.95
CA VAL A 40 3.91 -6.92 10.99
C VAL A 40 4.88 -5.87 10.43
N GLY A 41 4.52 -5.20 9.33
CA GLY A 41 5.39 -4.24 8.64
C GLY A 41 5.74 -3.02 9.48
N ILE A 42 4.75 -2.37 10.10
CA ILE A 42 4.95 -1.18 10.94
C ILE A 42 5.91 -1.43 12.11
N PRO A 43 5.73 -2.47 12.94
CA PRO A 43 6.65 -2.72 14.05
C PRO A 43 8.07 -3.04 13.60
N VAL A 44 8.25 -3.72 12.47
CA VAL A 44 9.59 -3.95 11.89
C VAL A 44 10.25 -2.62 11.54
N VAL A 45 9.55 -1.74 10.81
CA VAL A 45 10.07 -0.42 10.43
C VAL A 45 10.37 0.43 11.67
N LEU A 46 9.48 0.49 12.66
CA LEU A 46 9.68 1.23 13.90
C LEU A 46 10.85 0.69 14.72
N THR A 47 11.05 -0.63 14.74
CA THR A 47 12.17 -1.26 15.44
C THR A 47 13.49 -0.89 14.77
N VAL A 48 13.56 -0.97 13.43
CA VAL A 48 14.73 -0.56 12.65
C VAL A 48 15.04 0.92 12.86
N ALA A 49 14.02 1.79 12.75
CA ALA A 49 14.14 3.23 12.98
C ALA A 49 14.58 3.56 14.41
N GLY A 50 14.07 2.85 15.42
CA GLY A 50 14.47 3.01 16.82
C GLY A 50 15.92 2.62 17.07
N VAL A 51 16.38 1.51 16.49
CA VAL A 51 17.78 1.06 16.60
C VAL A 51 18.74 2.02 15.89
N LEU A 52 18.37 2.54 14.72
CA LEU A 52 19.19 3.49 13.97
C LEU A 52 19.17 4.90 14.59
N GLY A 53 18.00 5.40 15.00
CA GLY A 53 17.82 6.74 15.56
C GLY A 53 18.42 6.92 16.95
N SER A 54 18.37 5.89 17.79
CA SER A 54 19.00 5.93 19.13
C SER A 54 20.52 6.08 19.09
N ARG A 55 21.17 5.75 17.95
CA ARG A 55 22.61 5.95 17.75
C ARG A 55 22.98 7.40 17.45
N ARG A 56 22.16 8.12 16.67
CA ARG A 56 22.43 9.55 16.36
C ARG A 56 22.38 10.43 17.60
N ARG A 57 21.41 10.19 18.52
CA ARG A 57 21.33 10.96 19.78
C ARG A 57 22.55 10.80 20.70
N ARG A 58 23.29 9.69 20.63
CA ARG A 58 24.51 9.51 21.44
C ARG A 58 25.76 10.14 20.84
N GLN A 59 25.74 10.51 19.56
CA GLN A 59 26.85 11.18 18.89
C GLN A 59 26.80 12.71 19.07
N GLY A 60 25.61 13.30 19.26
CA GLY A 60 25.45 14.75 19.39
C GLY A 60 25.64 15.35 20.79
N VAL A 61 25.79 14.55 21.85
CA VAL A 61 25.86 15.05 23.24
C VAL A 61 27.31 15.34 23.69
N LEU A 62 28.33 14.99 22.91
CA LEU A 62 29.74 15.16 23.30
C LEU A 62 30.48 16.28 22.55
N THR A 63 29.79 17.10 21.75
CA THR A 63 30.40 18.21 21.00
C THR A 63 29.63 19.54 21.11
N ALA A 64 28.82 19.72 22.15
CA ALA A 64 28.36 21.05 22.53
C ALA A 64 29.27 21.58 23.65
N PRO A 65 30.33 22.37 23.35
CA PRO A 65 30.98 23.17 24.39
C PRO A 65 29.91 24.03 25.06
N GLY A 66 29.92 24.04 26.40
CA GLY A 66 28.88 24.62 27.23
C GLY A 66 28.46 26.02 26.77
N ARG A 67 27.25 26.11 26.22
CA ARG A 67 26.54 27.38 26.10
C ARG A 67 26.00 27.68 27.50
N VAL A 68 26.81 28.38 28.29
CA VAL A 68 26.39 28.95 29.57
C VAL A 68 25.20 29.89 29.31
N PRO A 69 24.03 29.66 29.91
CA PRO A 69 22.94 30.61 29.85
C PRO A 69 23.23 31.72 30.85
N GLY A 70 23.88 32.79 30.38
CA GLY A 70 24.09 33.98 31.19
C GLY A 70 25.13 34.92 30.64
N ILE A 71 24.72 36.18 30.48
CA ILE A 71 25.47 37.41 30.18
C ILE A 71 25.39 37.85 28.72
N ILE A 72 24.37 38.67 28.47
CA ILE A 72 24.28 39.59 27.34
C ILE A 72 25.36 40.66 27.59
N GLY A 73 26.56 40.46 27.04
CA GLY A 73 27.60 41.46 26.94
C GLY A 73 27.90 41.72 25.47
N SER A 74 27.50 42.89 24.96
CA SER A 74 27.78 43.32 23.60
C SER A 74 29.25 43.72 23.46
N THR A 75 30.12 42.79 23.08
CA THR A 75 31.51 43.12 22.72
C THR A 75 31.66 43.01 21.21
N ARG A 76 31.81 44.17 20.58
CA ARG A 76 32.08 44.35 19.15
C ARG A 76 33.46 43.81 18.84
N VAL A 77 33.55 42.69 18.14
CA VAL A 77 34.82 42.12 17.65
C VAL A 77 35.19 42.79 16.33
N GLN A 78 36.38 43.42 16.30
CA GLN A 78 37.01 43.89 15.07
C GLN A 78 37.54 42.68 14.26
N PRO A 79 37.44 42.70 12.91
CA PRO A 79 38.06 41.68 12.08
C PRO A 79 39.59 41.85 12.08
N VAL A 80 40.30 40.82 12.53
CA VAL A 80 41.77 40.68 12.36
C VAL A 80 42.04 40.04 10.99
N PRO A 81 43.09 40.45 10.25
CA PRO A 81 43.36 39.97 8.91
C PRO A 81 43.80 38.51 8.87
N THR A 82 43.34 37.83 7.83
CA THR A 82 43.68 36.46 7.46
C THR A 82 45.16 36.37 7.08
N GLU A 83 46.00 35.88 7.98
CA GLU A 83 47.28 35.25 7.61
C GLU A 83 47.17 33.74 7.76
N ALA A 84 47.61 33.05 6.71
CA ALA A 84 47.59 31.61 6.55
C ALA A 84 48.50 30.94 7.59
N VAL A 85 47.92 30.17 8.50
CA VAL A 85 48.68 29.26 9.37
C VAL A 85 48.53 27.84 8.85
N LEU A 86 49.67 27.32 8.39
CA LEU A 86 49.92 25.94 8.00
C LEU A 86 49.61 24.96 9.14
N ASN A 87 48.99 23.85 8.75
CA ASN A 87 48.84 22.58 9.47
C ASN A 87 49.80 22.38 10.66
N PRO A 88 49.31 22.37 11.92
CA PRO A 88 50.04 21.73 13.00
C PRO A 88 49.79 20.22 12.95
N GLU A 89 50.87 19.44 12.94
CA GLU A 89 50.84 18.01 13.29
C GLU A 89 50.13 17.82 14.64
N PRO A 90 49.28 16.79 14.81
CA PRO A 90 48.65 16.51 16.07
C PRO A 90 49.68 15.84 17.01
N THR A 91 50.54 16.63 17.62
CA THR A 91 51.29 16.19 18.80
C THR A 91 50.31 16.16 19.97
N ALA A 92 49.71 14.99 20.22
CA ALA A 92 48.87 14.75 21.38
C ALA A 92 49.73 14.73 22.67
N VAL A 93 50.23 15.89 23.08
CA VAL A 93 50.69 16.11 24.44
C VAL A 93 49.43 16.37 25.28
N PRO A 94 49.17 15.61 26.36
CA PRO A 94 48.03 15.86 27.21
C PRO A 94 48.15 17.28 27.78
N ALA A 95 47.22 18.14 27.40
CA ALA A 95 47.15 19.52 27.89
C ALA A 95 47.08 19.49 29.42
N THR A 96 48.20 19.83 30.04
CA THR A 96 48.30 20.00 31.48
C THR A 96 47.53 21.28 31.81
N GLY A 97 46.29 21.15 32.29
CA GLY A 97 45.44 22.30 32.60
C GLY A 97 43.98 22.20 32.14
N ALA A 98 43.44 20.99 31.90
CA ALA A 98 41.99 20.84 31.72
C ALA A 98 41.26 21.39 32.97
N THR A 99 40.45 22.42 32.78
CA THR A 99 39.58 22.98 33.82
C THR A 99 38.14 22.63 33.51
N LEU A 100 37.36 22.27 34.54
CA LEU A 100 35.92 22.07 34.44
C LEU A 100 35.27 23.16 35.30
N ASN A 101 34.55 24.10 34.67
CA ASN A 101 33.99 25.28 35.33
C ASN A 101 35.04 26.21 35.98
N GLY A 102 36.24 26.32 35.40
CA GLY A 102 37.27 27.26 35.87
C GLY A 102 38.12 26.76 37.04
N GLU A 103 37.80 25.60 37.64
CA GLU A 103 38.70 24.93 38.57
C GLU A 103 39.56 23.87 37.86
N PRO A 104 40.85 23.76 38.20
CA PRO A 104 41.72 22.71 37.68
C PRO A 104 41.15 21.34 38.08
N LEU A 105 40.92 20.48 37.09
CA LEU A 105 40.44 19.12 37.34
C LEU A 105 41.47 18.38 38.20
N ASP A 106 41.06 18.01 39.41
CA ASP A 106 41.87 17.21 40.32
C ASP A 106 42.33 15.91 39.61
N PRO A 107 43.64 15.65 39.52
CA PRO A 107 44.16 14.44 38.91
C PRO A 107 43.61 13.15 39.56
N ALA A 108 43.19 13.20 40.82
CA ALA A 108 42.53 12.07 41.49
C ALA A 108 41.12 11.79 40.94
N VAL A 109 40.42 12.80 40.41
CA VAL A 109 39.11 12.65 39.77
C VAL A 109 39.26 12.08 38.36
N LEU A 110 40.27 12.55 37.61
CA LEU A 110 40.63 11.99 36.30
C LEU A 110 41.04 10.52 36.38
N ALA A 111 41.80 10.14 37.42
CA ALA A 111 42.17 8.74 37.66
C ALA A 111 41.00 7.82 38.04
N LYS A 112 39.89 8.39 38.55
CA LYS A 112 38.65 7.68 38.86
C LYS A 112 37.63 7.70 37.73
N MET A 113 37.89 8.43 36.64
CA MET A 113 36.98 8.39 35.51
C MET A 113 37.01 6.97 34.94
N PRO A 114 35.85 6.29 34.85
CA PRO A 114 35.80 4.95 34.31
C PRO A 114 36.35 5.01 32.89
N GLU A 115 37.34 4.16 32.61
CA GLU A 115 37.91 4.06 31.28
C GLU A 115 36.78 4.00 30.24
N PRO A 116 36.87 4.78 29.14
CA PRO A 116 35.85 4.77 28.12
C PRO A 116 35.75 3.36 27.59
N ARG A 117 34.68 2.65 28.02
CA ARG A 117 34.46 1.26 27.61
C ARG A 117 34.54 1.22 26.08
N PRO A 118 35.36 0.33 25.50
CA PRO A 118 35.49 0.22 24.06
C PRO A 118 34.10 0.13 23.48
N ARG A 119 33.76 1.07 22.59
CA ARG A 119 32.47 1.05 21.89
C ARG A 119 32.44 -0.25 21.13
N GLY A 120 31.71 -1.24 21.65
CA GLY A 120 31.54 -2.52 21.01
C GLY A 120 31.04 -2.28 19.59
N THR A 121 31.93 -2.51 18.61
CA THR A 121 31.57 -2.49 17.20
C THR A 121 30.59 -3.63 17.02
N VAL A 122 29.32 -3.31 16.80
CA VAL A 122 28.37 -4.30 16.29
C VAL A 122 29.00 -4.91 15.05
N PRO A 123 29.21 -6.23 15.02
CA PRO A 123 29.91 -6.86 13.94
C PRO A 123 29.12 -6.67 12.64
N LEU A 124 29.81 -6.44 11.53
CA LEU A 124 29.19 -6.08 10.24
C LEU A 124 28.10 -7.08 9.81
N TRP A 125 28.28 -8.36 10.11
CA TRP A 125 27.32 -9.42 9.80
C TRP A 125 25.95 -9.19 10.45
N SER A 126 25.89 -8.61 11.65
CA SER A 126 24.61 -8.33 12.35
C SER A 126 23.78 -7.27 11.61
N ARG A 127 24.45 -6.30 10.96
CA ARG A 127 23.79 -5.28 10.13
C ARG A 127 23.31 -5.88 8.82
N ALA A 128 24.14 -6.72 8.19
CA ALA A 128 23.77 -7.42 6.97
C ALA A 128 22.54 -8.31 7.19
N LEU A 129 22.51 -9.08 8.29
CA LEU A 129 21.38 -9.95 8.62
C LEU A 129 20.10 -9.16 8.90
N ALA A 130 20.18 -8.01 9.58
CA ALA A 130 19.03 -7.15 9.79
C ALA A 130 18.48 -6.57 8.46
N ILE A 131 19.36 -6.16 7.54
CA ILE A 131 18.95 -5.68 6.21
C ILE A 131 18.28 -6.81 5.42
N ILE A 132 18.88 -8.00 5.41
CA ILE A 132 18.31 -9.17 4.72
C ILE A 132 16.94 -9.52 5.30
N LEU A 133 16.76 -9.54 6.62
CA LEU A 133 15.46 -9.80 7.23
C LEU A 133 14.40 -8.74 6.88
N VAL A 134 14.78 -7.47 6.81
CA VAL A 134 13.87 -6.40 6.36
C VAL A 134 13.50 -6.58 4.89
N LEU A 135 14.45 -6.93 4.03
CA LEU A 135 14.20 -7.16 2.61
C LEU A 135 13.33 -8.40 2.39
N VAL A 136 13.60 -9.50 3.11
CA VAL A 136 12.80 -10.74 3.03
C VAL A 136 11.41 -10.51 3.59
N GLY A 137 11.28 -9.83 4.74
CA GLY A 137 9.99 -9.47 5.33
C GLY A 137 9.19 -8.54 4.42
N GLY A 138 9.84 -7.53 3.83
CA GLY A 138 9.25 -6.65 2.84
C GLY A 138 8.81 -7.40 1.59
N ALA A 139 9.65 -8.29 1.06
CA ALA A 139 9.31 -9.11 -0.11
C ALA A 139 8.11 -10.03 0.19
N LEU A 140 8.09 -10.73 1.32
CA LEU A 140 6.98 -11.60 1.71
C LEU A 140 5.65 -10.86 1.85
N VAL A 141 5.71 -9.61 2.32
CA VAL A 141 4.55 -8.71 2.40
C VAL A 141 4.12 -8.21 1.01
N LEU A 142 5.08 -7.87 0.15
CA LEU A 142 4.80 -7.24 -1.14
C LEU A 142 4.44 -8.24 -2.23
N ILE A 143 4.93 -9.48 -2.20
CA ILE A 143 4.60 -10.53 -3.17
C ILE A 143 3.07 -10.65 -3.37
N PRO A 144 2.26 -10.82 -2.31
CA PRO A 144 0.81 -10.93 -2.47
C PRO A 144 0.12 -9.67 -2.98
N ALA A 145 0.73 -8.49 -2.82
CA ALA A 145 0.20 -7.18 -3.23
C ALA A 145 0.86 -6.65 -4.51
N TYR A 146 1.79 -7.39 -5.11
CA TYR A 146 2.63 -6.93 -6.20
C TYR A 146 1.81 -6.53 -7.43
N ARG A 147 0.75 -7.31 -7.74
CA ARG A 147 -0.20 -6.97 -8.83
C ARG A 147 -0.89 -5.63 -8.57
N THR A 148 -1.49 -5.45 -7.38
CA THR A 148 -2.19 -4.22 -7.01
C THR A 148 -1.28 -2.99 -7.03
N ILE A 149 -0.03 -3.14 -6.56
CA ILE A 149 0.98 -2.07 -6.63
C ILE A 149 1.34 -1.78 -8.08
N GLY A 150 1.56 -2.82 -8.89
CA GLY A 150 1.85 -2.69 -10.32
C GLY A 150 0.75 -1.91 -11.07
N TRP A 151 -0.52 -2.21 -10.80
CA TRP A 151 -1.63 -1.46 -11.38
C TRP A 151 -1.68 -0.04 -10.90
N THR A 152 -1.53 0.20 -9.60
CA THR A 152 -1.51 1.57 -9.05
C THR A 152 -0.42 2.41 -9.72
N VAL A 153 0.77 1.85 -9.90
CA VAL A 153 1.88 2.52 -10.60
C VAL A 153 1.54 2.76 -12.07
N THR A 154 0.95 1.77 -12.75
CA THR A 154 0.58 1.86 -14.18
C THR A 154 -0.51 2.92 -14.39
N ASN A 155 -1.53 2.93 -13.53
CA ASN A 155 -2.64 3.87 -13.52
C ASN A 155 -2.13 5.31 -13.30
N ILE A 156 -1.26 5.51 -12.30
CA ILE A 156 -0.61 6.81 -12.08
C ILE A 156 0.22 7.23 -13.29
N ALA A 157 1.01 6.31 -13.87
CA ALA A 157 1.84 6.61 -15.04
C ALA A 157 1.01 7.01 -16.27
N GLN A 158 -0.23 6.52 -16.38
CA GLN A 158 -1.19 6.87 -17.42
C GLN A 158 -2.09 8.06 -17.06
N GLY A 159 -1.91 8.67 -15.89
CA GLY A 159 -2.74 9.77 -15.40
C GLY A 159 -4.18 9.36 -15.06
N ARG A 160 -4.43 8.06 -14.90
CA ARG A 160 -5.75 7.50 -14.56
C ARG A 160 -5.80 7.20 -13.07
N TRP A 161 -6.69 7.88 -12.35
CA TRP A 161 -6.91 7.62 -10.92
C TRP A 161 -8.01 6.59 -10.67
N ASP A 162 -8.78 6.27 -11.71
CA ASP A 162 -9.92 5.37 -11.75
C ASP A 162 -9.56 3.97 -12.28
N GLY A 163 -8.28 3.67 -12.54
CA GLY A 163 -7.92 2.39 -13.15
C GLY A 163 -8.24 1.15 -12.31
N ASN A 164 -8.61 1.30 -11.04
CA ASN A 164 -9.13 0.23 -10.19
C ASN A 164 -10.66 0.06 -10.27
N ASP A 165 -11.38 0.99 -10.91
CA ASP A 165 -12.82 0.89 -11.13
C ASP A 165 -13.11 -0.18 -12.18
N MET A 166 -13.61 -1.34 -11.80
CA MET A 166 -13.85 -2.44 -12.76
C MET A 166 -14.95 -2.13 -13.76
N ARG A 167 -15.68 -1.03 -13.61
CA ARG A 167 -16.70 -0.59 -14.58
C ARG A 167 -16.10 0.24 -15.72
N THR A 168 -14.95 0.87 -15.51
CA THR A 168 -14.33 1.81 -16.48
C THR A 168 -12.82 1.59 -16.68
N GLY A 169 -12.21 0.73 -15.87
CA GLY A 169 -10.78 0.46 -15.82
C GLY A 169 -10.32 -0.60 -16.80
N LEU A 170 -9.02 -0.90 -16.77
CA LEU A 170 -8.34 -1.71 -17.78
C LEU A 170 -8.24 -3.20 -17.42
N HIS A 171 -8.64 -3.59 -16.21
CA HIS A 171 -8.39 -4.93 -15.67
C HIS A 171 -9.58 -5.88 -15.81
N GLN A 172 -10.58 -5.52 -16.61
CA GLN A 172 -11.80 -6.33 -16.80
C GLN A 172 -11.47 -7.70 -17.38
N GLN A 173 -10.66 -7.76 -18.45
CA GLN A 173 -10.25 -9.02 -19.06
C GLN A 173 -9.39 -9.87 -18.10
N GLU A 174 -8.41 -9.23 -17.43
CA GLU A 174 -7.56 -9.90 -16.43
C GLU A 174 -8.39 -10.54 -15.31
N ALA A 175 -9.41 -9.83 -14.82
CA ALA A 175 -10.31 -10.33 -13.78
C ALA A 175 -11.09 -11.56 -14.25
N ILE A 176 -11.57 -11.55 -15.50
CA ILE A 176 -12.31 -12.67 -16.09
C ILE A 176 -11.42 -13.89 -16.29
N ASP A 177 -10.19 -13.71 -16.78
CA ASP A 177 -9.26 -14.82 -16.97
C ASP A 177 -8.87 -15.48 -15.63
N ASP A 178 -8.60 -14.66 -14.59
CA ASP A 178 -8.33 -15.15 -13.24
C ASP A 178 -9.55 -15.89 -12.65
N LEU A 179 -10.78 -15.40 -12.88
CA LEU A 179 -12.01 -16.05 -12.43
C LEU A 179 -12.25 -17.37 -13.14
N ALA A 180 -12.11 -17.41 -14.46
CA ALA A 180 -12.21 -18.62 -15.26
C ALA A 180 -11.20 -19.68 -14.81
N ALA A 181 -9.98 -19.26 -14.42
CA ALA A 181 -8.97 -20.17 -13.87
C ALA A 181 -9.38 -20.79 -12.52
N VAL A 182 -10.07 -20.03 -11.65
CA VAL A 182 -10.60 -20.55 -10.36
C VAL A 182 -11.81 -21.46 -10.57
N ILE A 183 -12.69 -21.11 -11.51
CA ILE A 183 -13.90 -21.87 -11.84
C ILE A 183 -13.56 -23.16 -12.60
N GLY A 184 -12.51 -23.11 -13.44
CA GLY A 184 -12.14 -24.19 -14.35
C GLY A 184 -12.93 -24.19 -15.68
N SER A 185 -13.69 -23.13 -15.97
CA SER A 185 -14.43 -22.94 -17.23
C SER A 185 -14.68 -21.45 -17.50
N TYR A 186 -15.01 -21.11 -18.75
CA TYR A 186 -15.56 -19.81 -19.17
C TYR A 186 -17.10 -19.82 -19.30
N ASP A 187 -17.76 -20.93 -18.97
CA ASP A 187 -19.23 -21.02 -18.98
C ASP A 187 -19.81 -20.26 -17.79
N PHE A 188 -20.25 -19.03 -18.02
CA PHE A 188 -20.78 -18.14 -16.99
C PHE A 188 -22.28 -17.93 -17.16
N VAL A 189 -22.98 -17.66 -16.05
CA VAL A 189 -24.39 -17.26 -16.03
C VAL A 189 -24.49 -15.73 -16.09
N ALA A 190 -23.67 -15.04 -15.31
CA ALA A 190 -23.66 -13.59 -15.26
C ALA A 190 -22.28 -13.08 -14.86
N VAL A 191 -21.92 -11.92 -15.40
CA VAL A 191 -20.76 -11.13 -14.99
C VAL A 191 -21.29 -9.75 -14.59
N ASN A 192 -21.01 -9.30 -13.38
CA ASN A 192 -21.41 -7.98 -12.88
C ASN A 192 -20.17 -7.18 -12.48
N PHE A 193 -20.07 -5.93 -12.97
CA PHE A 193 -18.94 -5.06 -12.72
C PHE A 193 -19.28 -4.02 -11.65
N TYR A 194 -18.45 -3.94 -10.61
CA TYR A 194 -18.57 -2.97 -9.53
C TYR A 194 -17.34 -2.05 -9.49
N ASP A 195 -17.38 -1.05 -8.61
CA ASP A 195 -16.30 -0.07 -8.44
C ASP A 195 -14.94 -0.67 -8.04
N SER A 196 -14.92 -1.85 -7.43
CA SER A 196 -13.71 -2.41 -6.81
C SER A 196 -13.58 -3.91 -7.01
N TYR A 197 -14.57 -4.54 -7.65
CA TYR A 197 -14.61 -5.98 -7.86
C TYR A 197 -15.45 -6.36 -9.07
N VAL A 198 -15.21 -7.57 -9.58
CA VAL A 198 -16.06 -8.25 -10.55
C VAL A 198 -16.68 -9.44 -9.86
N LEU A 199 -17.98 -9.64 -10.07
CA LEU A 199 -18.72 -10.77 -9.50
C LEU A 199 -19.27 -11.63 -10.64
N VAL A 200 -18.90 -12.90 -10.63
CA VAL A 200 -19.32 -13.89 -11.61
C VAL A 200 -20.20 -14.94 -10.95
N GLU A 201 -21.34 -15.20 -11.57
CA GLU A 201 -22.17 -16.37 -11.28
C GLU A 201 -21.82 -17.45 -12.30
N ALA A 202 -21.43 -18.63 -11.83
CA ALA A 202 -21.06 -19.75 -12.70
C ALA A 202 -21.48 -21.09 -12.08
N PRO A 203 -21.64 -22.15 -12.89
CA PRO A 203 -21.90 -23.49 -12.39
C PRO A 203 -20.85 -23.94 -11.35
N THR A 204 -21.28 -24.69 -10.33
CA THR A 204 -20.36 -25.24 -9.30
C THR A 204 -19.31 -26.21 -9.88
N SER A 205 -19.63 -26.81 -11.03
CA SER A 205 -18.74 -27.59 -11.87
C SER A 205 -19.32 -27.66 -13.29
N VAL A 206 -18.51 -28.10 -14.26
CA VAL A 206 -18.98 -28.28 -15.65
C VAL A 206 -20.19 -29.21 -15.68
N GLY A 207 -21.31 -28.73 -16.20
CA GLY A 207 -22.58 -29.46 -16.28
C GLY A 207 -23.41 -29.48 -15.00
N ALA A 208 -23.00 -28.78 -13.93
CA ALA A 208 -23.81 -28.64 -12.73
C ALA A 208 -25.09 -27.83 -12.99
N THR A 209 -26.16 -28.12 -12.23
CA THR A 209 -27.42 -27.35 -12.27
C THR A 209 -27.49 -26.26 -11.20
N THR A 210 -26.53 -26.26 -10.27
CA THR A 210 -26.37 -25.26 -9.21
C THR A 210 -25.26 -24.29 -9.56
N THR A 211 -25.39 -23.07 -9.04
CA THR A 211 -24.41 -21.99 -9.23
C THR A 211 -23.67 -21.67 -7.93
N ASP A 212 -22.46 -21.15 -8.09
CA ASP A 212 -21.70 -20.46 -7.05
C ASP A 212 -21.45 -19.02 -7.48
N THR A 213 -21.16 -18.18 -6.50
CA THR A 213 -20.61 -16.85 -6.74
C THR A 213 -19.10 -16.88 -6.62
N TYR A 214 -18.45 -16.28 -7.59
CA TYR A 214 -17.01 -16.05 -7.64
C TYR A 214 -16.77 -14.55 -7.71
N GLN A 215 -15.75 -14.08 -7.01
CA GLN A 215 -15.42 -12.67 -6.96
C GLN A 215 -13.96 -12.48 -7.30
N TRP A 216 -13.69 -11.50 -8.13
CA TRP A 216 -12.36 -10.97 -8.31
C TRP A 216 -12.26 -9.62 -7.64
N ARG A 217 -11.35 -9.49 -6.67
CA ARG A 217 -11.13 -8.26 -5.92
C ARG A 217 -9.65 -8.11 -5.60
N TYR A 218 -9.11 -6.91 -5.82
CA TYR A 218 -7.71 -6.57 -5.56
C TYR A 218 -6.69 -7.53 -6.22
N GLY A 219 -6.99 -8.07 -7.41
CA GLY A 219 -6.08 -8.97 -8.15
C GLY A 219 -6.09 -10.41 -7.72
N ARG A 220 -7.22 -10.83 -7.13
CA ARG A 220 -7.44 -12.21 -6.71
C ARG A 220 -8.85 -12.61 -7.04
N ALA A 221 -8.98 -13.71 -7.78
CA ALA A 221 -10.20 -14.46 -7.90
C ALA A 221 -10.36 -15.41 -6.69
N GLY A 222 -11.60 -15.57 -6.23
CA GLY A 222 -11.97 -16.53 -5.19
C GLY A 222 -13.43 -16.93 -5.29
N ARG A 223 -13.77 -18.09 -4.74
CA ARG A 223 -15.16 -18.53 -4.56
C ARG A 223 -15.70 -17.90 -3.27
N GLU A 224 -16.81 -17.19 -3.38
CA GLU A 224 -17.48 -16.54 -2.24
C GLU A 224 -18.48 -17.48 -1.56
N GLY A 225 -19.03 -18.45 -2.30
CA GLY A 225 -19.88 -19.48 -1.75
C GLY A 225 -21.06 -19.85 -2.65
N PRO A 226 -21.99 -20.68 -2.13
CA PRO A 226 -23.17 -21.12 -2.87
C PRO A 226 -24.09 -19.95 -3.18
N TYR A 227 -24.57 -19.91 -4.42
CA TYR A 227 -25.63 -19.01 -4.86
C TYR A 227 -26.92 -19.82 -5.01
N SER A 228 -28.06 -19.25 -4.59
CA SER A 228 -29.35 -19.94 -4.65
C SER A 228 -29.97 -19.98 -6.05
N GLY A 229 -29.22 -19.57 -7.09
CA GLY A 229 -29.67 -19.55 -8.47
C GLY A 229 -29.60 -20.92 -9.14
N VAL A 230 -30.58 -21.20 -10.00
CA VAL A 230 -30.47 -22.27 -11.00
C VAL A 230 -29.61 -21.80 -12.17
N VAL A 231 -28.85 -22.72 -12.76
CA VAL A 231 -28.11 -22.44 -13.99
C VAL A 231 -29.12 -22.21 -15.12
N ASN A 232 -29.26 -20.95 -15.53
CA ASN A 232 -30.02 -20.53 -16.69
C ASN A 232 -29.23 -19.44 -17.42
N GLY A 233 -29.28 -19.42 -18.76
CA GLY A 233 -28.57 -18.41 -19.56
C GLY A 233 -27.05 -18.53 -19.49
N LEU A 234 -26.50 -19.72 -19.73
CA LEU A 234 -25.05 -19.88 -19.87
C LEU A 234 -24.54 -19.22 -21.15
N PHE A 235 -23.40 -18.56 -21.06
CA PHE A 235 -22.64 -18.09 -22.21
C PHE A 235 -21.14 -18.39 -22.02
N ASP A 236 -20.45 -18.57 -23.15
CA ASP A 236 -19.00 -18.75 -23.19
C ASP A 236 -18.31 -17.37 -23.14
N ALA A 237 -17.81 -17.01 -21.96
CA ALA A 237 -17.14 -15.74 -21.73
C ALA A 237 -15.82 -15.60 -22.50
N SER A 238 -15.21 -16.69 -22.98
CA SER A 238 -13.97 -16.61 -23.77
C SER A 238 -14.17 -15.95 -25.14
N ARG A 239 -15.43 -15.84 -25.58
CA ARG A 239 -15.82 -15.20 -26.85
C ARG A 239 -15.99 -13.67 -26.75
N ILE A 240 -15.87 -13.11 -25.54
CA ILE A 240 -16.15 -11.71 -25.25
C ILE A 240 -14.84 -11.01 -24.91
N ASP A 241 -14.54 -9.92 -25.61
CA ASP A 241 -13.48 -8.99 -25.19
C ASP A 241 -14.06 -8.06 -24.12
N PHE A 242 -13.75 -8.34 -22.85
CA PHE A 242 -14.31 -7.57 -21.74
C PHE A 242 -13.75 -6.16 -21.63
N SER A 243 -12.69 -5.80 -22.38
CA SER A 243 -12.22 -4.42 -22.44
C SER A 243 -13.23 -3.47 -23.09
N ILE A 244 -14.18 -4.00 -23.87
CA ILE A 244 -15.25 -3.22 -24.50
C ILE A 244 -16.22 -2.60 -23.48
N VAL A 245 -16.31 -3.16 -22.27
CA VAL A 245 -17.26 -2.71 -21.23
C VAL A 245 -17.02 -1.25 -20.87
N ALA A 246 -15.76 -0.85 -20.66
CA ALA A 246 -15.42 0.53 -20.33
C ALA A 246 -15.86 1.51 -21.44
N ASP A 247 -15.62 1.15 -22.70
CA ASP A 247 -16.00 1.96 -23.86
C ASP A 247 -17.53 2.06 -24.00
N LEU A 248 -18.26 0.98 -23.71
CA LEU A 248 -19.73 0.97 -23.72
C LEU A 248 -20.32 1.83 -22.61
N VAL A 249 -19.73 1.81 -21.42
CA VAL A 249 -20.12 2.71 -20.32
C VAL A 249 -19.89 4.16 -20.72
N ALA A 250 -18.73 4.48 -21.29
CA ALA A 250 -18.41 5.84 -21.75
C ALA A 250 -19.39 6.33 -22.84
N ARG A 251 -19.68 5.48 -23.84
CA ARG A 251 -20.68 5.78 -24.89
C ARG A 251 -22.07 6.00 -24.32
N SER A 252 -22.53 5.13 -23.42
CA SER A 252 -23.85 5.24 -22.80
C SER A 252 -23.97 6.54 -22.00
N LYS A 253 -22.94 6.89 -21.20
CA LYS A 253 -22.91 8.17 -20.48
C LYS A 253 -22.98 9.37 -21.41
N ALA A 254 -22.21 9.35 -22.50
CA ALA A 254 -22.22 10.43 -23.48
C ALA A 254 -23.58 10.58 -24.16
N ASP A 255 -24.26 9.47 -24.50
CA ASP A 255 -25.59 9.48 -25.14
C ASP A 255 -26.66 10.10 -24.24
N THR A 256 -26.62 9.87 -22.92
CA THR A 256 -27.61 10.47 -22.00
C THR A 256 -27.52 12.00 -21.90
N GLY A 257 -26.36 12.60 -22.19
CA GLY A 257 -26.13 14.03 -21.95
C GLY A 257 -26.17 14.46 -20.48
N TRP A 258 -26.24 13.52 -19.52
CA TRP A 258 -26.29 13.85 -18.10
C TRP A 258 -24.91 14.26 -17.58
N SER A 259 -24.86 15.33 -16.78
CA SER A 259 -23.63 15.79 -16.14
C SER A 259 -23.29 15.02 -14.87
N ASP A 260 -24.31 14.51 -14.17
CA ASP A 260 -24.19 13.96 -12.83
C ASP A 260 -24.74 12.55 -12.80
N PHE A 261 -23.90 11.56 -12.49
CA PHE A 261 -24.29 10.16 -12.34
C PHE A 261 -24.19 9.76 -10.87
N THR A 262 -25.24 9.17 -10.31
CA THR A 262 -25.22 8.58 -8.98
C THR A 262 -24.83 7.11 -9.01
N GLY A 263 -25.05 6.44 -10.14
CA GLY A 263 -24.77 5.02 -10.30
C GLY A 263 -24.63 4.62 -11.76
N PHE A 264 -23.80 3.60 -11.98
CA PHE A 264 -23.76 2.87 -13.24
C PHE A 264 -23.29 1.44 -12.98
N TYR A 265 -23.95 0.49 -13.64
CA TYR A 265 -23.83 -0.94 -13.39
C TYR A 265 -23.77 -1.68 -14.72
N PRO A 266 -22.56 -1.95 -15.24
CA PRO A 266 -22.37 -2.83 -16.37
C PRO A 266 -22.54 -4.29 -15.93
N SER A 267 -23.20 -5.09 -16.77
CA SER A 267 -23.28 -6.54 -16.59
C SER A 267 -23.33 -7.26 -17.93
N VAL A 268 -22.88 -8.51 -17.96
CA VAL A 268 -22.97 -9.40 -19.13
C VAL A 268 -23.76 -10.63 -18.74
N ARG A 269 -24.79 -10.95 -19.52
CA ARG A 269 -25.68 -12.11 -19.32
C ARG A 269 -26.14 -12.63 -20.67
N ALA A 270 -26.51 -13.91 -20.76
CA ALA A 270 -27.20 -14.41 -21.93
C ALA A 270 -28.67 -13.96 -21.94
N ASN A 271 -29.20 -13.67 -23.12
CA ASN A 271 -30.64 -13.46 -23.33
C ASN A 271 -31.41 -14.79 -23.37
N ASP A 272 -32.70 -14.74 -23.69
CA ASP A 272 -33.57 -15.93 -23.73
C ASP A 272 -33.16 -16.93 -24.83
N GLU A 273 -32.46 -16.46 -25.87
CA GLU A 273 -31.88 -17.28 -26.94
C GLU A 273 -30.49 -17.86 -26.58
N GLY A 274 -29.92 -17.48 -25.43
CA GLY A 274 -28.59 -17.92 -25.00
C GLY A 274 -27.45 -17.10 -25.62
N GLU A 275 -27.73 -15.99 -26.29
CA GLU A 275 -26.72 -15.10 -26.84
C GLU A 275 -26.27 -14.09 -25.76
N PRO A 276 -24.96 -13.91 -25.53
CA PRO A 276 -24.48 -12.95 -24.54
C PRO A 276 -24.76 -11.50 -24.98
N GLU A 277 -25.20 -10.69 -24.03
CA GLU A 277 -25.46 -9.27 -24.18
C GLU A 277 -24.81 -8.48 -23.05
N ILE A 278 -24.43 -7.24 -23.37
CA ILE A 278 -23.82 -6.31 -22.42
C ILE A 278 -24.88 -5.26 -22.05
N LEU A 279 -25.33 -5.30 -20.80
CA LEU A 279 -26.25 -4.33 -20.22
C LEU A 279 -25.47 -3.24 -19.49
N VAL A 280 -25.75 -1.97 -19.78
CA VAL A 280 -25.25 -0.82 -19.04
C VAL A 280 -26.43 -0.05 -18.46
N SER A 281 -26.64 -0.19 -17.16
CA SER A 281 -27.62 0.61 -16.43
C SER A 281 -26.96 1.89 -15.88
N LEU A 282 -27.60 3.03 -16.08
CA LEU A 282 -27.17 4.35 -15.63
C LEU A 282 -28.28 4.97 -14.76
N SER A 283 -27.90 5.74 -13.75
CA SER A 283 -28.84 6.47 -12.91
C SER A 283 -28.27 7.80 -12.40
N ASN A 284 -29.16 8.76 -12.20
CA ASN A 284 -28.93 9.94 -11.38
C ASN A 284 -30.10 10.18 -10.41
N ASP A 285 -30.17 11.34 -9.75
CA ASP A 285 -31.22 11.64 -8.78
C ASP A 285 -32.64 11.72 -9.38
N TYR A 286 -32.75 11.92 -10.70
CA TYR A 286 -34.02 12.19 -11.40
C TYR A 286 -34.35 11.17 -12.49
N TYR A 287 -33.34 10.53 -13.06
CA TYR A 287 -33.44 9.75 -14.29
C TYR A 287 -32.72 8.41 -14.16
N SER A 288 -33.20 7.44 -14.93
CA SER A 288 -32.56 6.15 -15.12
C SER A 288 -32.63 5.72 -16.58
N ALA A 289 -31.56 5.12 -17.06
CA ALA A 289 -31.46 4.65 -18.43
C ALA A 289 -30.76 3.29 -18.45
N SER A 290 -31.12 2.47 -19.43
CA SER A 290 -30.53 1.17 -19.65
C SER A 290 -30.22 1.02 -21.13
N TYR A 291 -29.02 0.51 -21.42
CA TYR A 291 -28.54 0.25 -22.76
C TYR A 291 -28.14 -1.22 -22.86
N THR A 292 -28.63 -1.90 -23.88
CA THR A 292 -28.27 -3.30 -24.18
C THR A 292 -27.49 -3.32 -25.47
N TYR A 293 -26.32 -3.97 -25.45
CA TYR A 293 -25.42 -4.08 -26.58
C TYR A 293 -25.09 -5.54 -26.91
N THR A 294 -24.74 -5.79 -28.16
CA THR A 294 -24.07 -7.03 -28.56
C THR A 294 -22.66 -7.11 -27.94
N ILE A 295 -22.04 -8.29 -27.96
CA ILE A 295 -20.64 -8.45 -27.53
C ILE A 295 -19.64 -7.74 -28.46
N GLN A 296 -20.06 -7.33 -29.66
CA GLN A 296 -19.27 -6.47 -30.57
C GLN A 296 -19.48 -4.97 -30.29
N GLY A 297 -20.42 -4.63 -29.39
CA GLY A 297 -20.71 -3.26 -28.98
C GLY A 297 -21.69 -2.51 -29.88
N ASP A 298 -22.48 -3.23 -30.66
CA ASP A 298 -23.61 -2.67 -31.40
C ASP A 298 -24.80 -2.48 -30.46
N LEU A 299 -25.48 -1.33 -30.54
CA LEU A 299 -26.64 -1.04 -29.70
C LEU A 299 -27.84 -1.89 -30.16
N ILE A 300 -28.40 -2.69 -29.26
CA ILE A 300 -29.61 -3.49 -29.47
C ILE A 300 -30.83 -2.66 -29.05
N GLU A 301 -30.83 -2.19 -27.81
CA GLU A 301 -31.95 -1.50 -27.20
C GLU A 301 -31.46 -0.40 -26.26
N LYS A 302 -32.20 0.71 -26.19
CA LYS A 302 -32.07 1.67 -25.10
C LYS A 302 -33.44 2.11 -24.62
N TYR A 303 -33.61 2.23 -23.30
CA TYR A 303 -34.82 2.75 -22.69
C TYR A 303 -34.49 3.45 -21.37
N GLY A 304 -35.35 4.39 -20.96
CA GLY A 304 -35.10 5.16 -19.75
C GLY A 304 -35.98 6.39 -19.64
N THR A 305 -35.91 7.06 -18.50
CA THR A 305 -36.44 8.40 -18.31
C THR A 305 -35.35 9.42 -18.62
N GLY A 306 -35.71 10.56 -19.21
CA GLY A 306 -34.74 11.62 -19.53
C GLY A 306 -33.78 11.28 -20.69
N LEU A 307 -34.15 10.31 -21.53
CA LEU A 307 -33.58 10.13 -22.87
C LEU A 307 -34.45 10.92 -23.85
N ASP A 308 -33.83 11.76 -24.68
CA ASP A 308 -34.49 12.51 -25.77
C ASP A 308 -34.92 11.61 -26.95
#